data_AF-A0A7C5E1W1-F1
#
_entry.id   AF-A0A7C5E1W1-F1
#
_cell.length_a   1.000
_cell.length_b   1.000
_cell.length_c   1.000
_cell.angle_alpha   90.00
_cell.angle_beta   90.00
_cell.angle_gamma   90.00
#
_symmetry.space_group_name_H-M   'P 1'
#
loop_
_entity.id
_entity.type
_entity.pdbx_description
1 polymer ?
#
loop_
_entity_poly.entity_id
_entity_poly.type
_entity_poly.pdbx_seq_one_letter_code
_entity_poly.pdbx_strand_id
1 'polypeptide(L)'
;MASSTAKTIGLILLAALVLLLIGRIFPFFLVPLGVFPHVFKSIQLPNLNGIEIGPFGFFHFSLVSILSLAMLIIWIFVIVWVYKDAERRGMNGILWALLVFIGNLIGLLIYLIVRSDTALGEKDTGEIKAPKPCPKCSEPVAAHFIYCPNCGTRLQNICPNCGKPIEESWQVCPNCGEKLKK
;
A
#
# COMPACT_ATOMS: atom_id res chain seq x y z
N MET A 1 3.88 27.55 3.83
CA MET A 1 4.82 26.92 2.87
C MET A 1 5.80 25.92 3.51
N ALA A 2 5.49 25.31 4.67
CA ALA A 2 6.39 24.37 5.37
C ALA A 2 6.03 22.87 5.20
N SER A 3 4.92 22.55 4.51
CA SER A 3 4.42 21.17 4.37
C SER A 3 5.18 20.34 3.32
N SER A 4 5.80 20.98 2.32
CA SER A 4 6.47 20.28 1.21
C SER A 4 7.84 19.73 1.62
N THR A 5 8.65 20.51 2.34
CA THR A 5 10.01 20.11 2.72
C THR A 5 10.05 18.93 3.67
N ALA A 6 9.10 18.83 4.62
CA ALA A 6 9.00 17.68 5.53
C ALA A 6 8.66 16.37 4.79
N LYS A 7 7.79 16.43 3.77
CA LYS A 7 7.46 15.27 2.93
C LYS A 7 8.63 14.86 2.05
N THR A 8 9.37 15.82 1.50
CA THR A 8 10.55 15.53 0.67
C THR A 8 11.69 14.94 1.49
N ILE A 9 11.94 15.45 2.70
CA ILE A 9 12.95 14.90 3.62
C ILE A 9 12.56 13.48 4.06
N GLY A 10 11.28 13.24 4.37
CA GLY A 10 10.77 11.91 4.69
C GLY A 10 10.96 10.92 3.54
N LEU A 11 10.70 11.35 2.31
CA LEU A 11 10.84 10.52 1.12
C LEU A 11 12.32 10.22 0.79
N ILE A 12 13.22 11.18 1.01
CA ILE A 12 14.67 11.00 0.84
C ILE A 12 15.23 10.07 1.92
N LEU A 13 14.83 10.23 3.18
CA LEU A 13 15.27 9.34 4.27
C LEU A 13 14.75 7.92 4.09
N LEU A 14 13.50 7.77 3.62
CA LEU A 14 12.93 6.48 3.29
C LEU A 14 13.68 5.85 2.12
N ALA A 15 13.95 6.58 1.04
CA ALA A 15 14.75 6.08 -0.09
C ALA A 15 16.18 5.68 0.33
N ALA A 16 16.83 6.45 1.20
CA ALA A 16 18.17 6.14 1.71
C ALA A 16 18.18 4.89 2.61
N LEU A 17 17.19 4.73 3.49
CA LEU A 17 17.00 3.52 4.31
C LEU A 17 16.76 2.29 3.42
N VAL A 18 15.95 2.46 2.37
CA VAL A 18 15.65 1.43 1.37
C VAL A 18 16.91 1.00 0.63
N LEU A 19 17.74 1.95 0.19
CA LEU A 19 19.02 1.67 -0.47
C LEU A 19 20.02 0.97 0.46
N LEU A 20 20.08 1.36 1.74
CA LEU A 20 20.91 0.69 2.76
C LEU A 20 20.45 -0.74 3.05
N LEU A 21 19.14 -0.97 3.08
CA LEU A 21 18.57 -2.31 3.26
C LEU A 21 18.79 -3.17 2.01
N ILE A 22 18.66 -2.62 0.80
CA ILE A 22 19.02 -3.30 -0.46
C ILE A 22 20.49 -3.73 -0.42
N GLY A 23 21.43 -2.83 -0.08
CA GLY A 23 22.86 -3.15 0.01
C GLY A 23 23.21 -4.23 1.05
N ARG A 24 22.42 -4.36 2.12
CA ARG A 24 22.62 -5.35 3.19
C ARG A 24 21.94 -6.70 2.91
N ILE A 25 20.88 -6.71 2.11
CA ILE A 25 20.07 -7.89 1.76
C ILE A 25 20.51 -8.51 0.42
N PHE A 26 21.11 -7.72 -0.48
CA PHE A 26 21.69 -8.17 -1.76
C PHE A 26 22.73 -9.31 -1.65
N PRO A 27 23.60 -9.35 -0.61
CA PRO A 27 24.49 -10.49 -0.39
C PRO A 27 23.72 -11.78 -0.08
N PHE A 28 22.57 -11.69 0.60
CA PHE A 28 21.75 -12.85 0.96
C PHE A 28 21.09 -13.52 -0.26
N PHE A 29 20.85 -12.76 -1.33
CA PHE A 29 20.35 -13.27 -2.61
C PHE A 29 21.46 -13.77 -3.55
N LEU A 30 22.71 -13.32 -3.40
CA LEU A 30 23.86 -13.79 -4.21
C LEU A 30 24.59 -15.01 -3.61
N VAL A 31 24.49 -15.22 -2.30
CA VAL A 31 24.97 -16.43 -1.62
C VAL A 31 24.46 -17.75 -2.25
N PRO A 32 23.17 -17.90 -2.63
CA PRO A 32 22.69 -19.12 -3.29
C PRO A 32 23.21 -19.37 -4.70
N LEU A 33 23.76 -18.36 -5.38
CA LEU A 33 24.37 -18.54 -6.70
C LEU A 33 25.82 -19.06 -6.61
N GLY A 34 26.34 -19.31 -5.40
CA GLY A 34 27.67 -19.91 -5.22
C GLY A 34 28.83 -19.05 -5.71
N VAL A 35 28.60 -17.77 -6.02
CA VAL A 35 29.63 -16.86 -6.55
C VAL A 35 30.48 -16.22 -5.43
N PHE A 36 30.01 -16.26 -4.18
CA PHE A 36 30.69 -15.63 -3.04
C PHE A 36 31.70 -16.46 -2.21
N PRO A 37 31.87 -17.81 -2.32
CA PRO A 37 32.86 -18.49 -1.49
C PRO A 37 34.29 -18.33 -2.00
N HIS A 38 34.53 -17.80 -3.21
CA HIS A 38 35.89 -17.66 -3.73
C HIS A 38 36.65 -16.43 -3.23
N VAL A 39 35.96 -15.38 -2.76
CA VAL A 39 36.65 -14.18 -2.24
C VAL A 39 37.19 -14.38 -0.81
N PHE A 40 36.65 -15.34 -0.05
CA PHE A 40 37.17 -15.65 1.29
C PHE A 40 38.38 -16.59 1.29
N LYS A 41 38.68 -17.27 0.17
CA LYS A 41 39.84 -18.19 0.08
C LYS A 41 41.18 -17.47 -0.10
N SER A 42 41.19 -16.15 -0.32
CA SER A 42 42.42 -15.35 -0.48
C SER A 42 42.89 -14.66 0.80
N ILE A 43 42.24 -14.88 1.94
CA ILE A 43 42.85 -14.58 3.24
C ILE A 43 43.66 -15.81 3.62
N GLN A 44 44.94 -15.85 3.22
CA GLN A 44 45.90 -16.83 3.71
C GLN A 44 45.99 -16.71 5.24
N LEU A 45 45.23 -17.54 5.96
CA LEU A 45 45.42 -17.80 7.38
C LEU A 45 46.34 -19.02 7.49
N PRO A 46 47.63 -18.83 7.83
CA PRO A 46 48.67 -19.85 7.62
C PRO A 46 48.64 -21.01 8.63
N ASN A 47 47.65 -21.09 9.52
CA ASN A 47 47.68 -22.06 10.62
C ASN A 47 46.30 -22.50 11.13
N LEU A 48 45.51 -23.17 10.27
CA LEU A 48 44.32 -23.93 10.68
C LEU A 48 44.40 -25.35 10.10
N ASN A 49 45.31 -26.15 10.66
CA ASN A 49 45.32 -27.59 10.47
C ASN A 49 44.09 -28.17 11.18
N GLY A 50 42.99 -28.38 10.45
CA GLY A 50 41.84 -29.14 10.94
C GLY A 50 40.46 -28.51 10.74
N ILE A 51 40.17 -27.87 9.61
CA ILE A 51 38.77 -27.76 9.16
C ILE A 51 38.42 -29.09 8.50
N GLU A 52 38.21 -30.13 9.31
CA GLU A 52 37.53 -31.32 8.83
C GLU A 52 36.10 -30.91 8.48
N ILE A 53 35.81 -30.78 7.18
CA ILE A 53 34.44 -30.67 6.67
C ILE A 53 33.81 -32.06 6.86
N GLY A 54 33.45 -32.38 8.10
CA GLY A 54 32.78 -33.62 8.44
C GLY A 54 31.44 -33.73 7.71
N PRO A 55 30.78 -34.90 7.72
CA PRO A 55 29.48 -35.13 7.06
C PRO A 55 28.44 -34.05 7.42
N PHE A 56 28.51 -33.51 8.64
CA PHE A 56 27.68 -32.40 9.12
C PHE A 56 27.79 -31.10 8.31
N GLY A 57 28.95 -30.78 7.71
CA GLY A 57 29.14 -29.60 6.87
C GLY A 57 28.47 -29.72 5.50
N PHE A 58 28.50 -30.91 4.90
CA PHE A 58 27.79 -31.21 3.66
C PHE A 58 26.26 -31.13 3.83
N PHE A 59 25.73 -31.66 4.94
CA PHE A 59 24.30 -31.54 5.27
C PHE A 59 23.88 -30.09 5.50
N HIS A 60 24.71 -29.27 6.17
CA HIS A 60 24.44 -27.85 6.39
C HIS A 60 24.41 -27.05 5.08
N PHE A 61 25.35 -27.30 4.17
CA PHE A 61 25.36 -26.65 2.85
C PHE A 61 24.15 -27.04 2.00
N SER A 62 23.78 -28.33 2.02
CA SER A 62 22.59 -28.83 1.32
C SER A 62 21.31 -28.19 1.84
N LEU A 63 21.15 -28.08 3.16
CA LEU A 63 19.96 -27.49 3.78
C LEU A 63 19.82 -26.00 3.45
N VAL A 64 20.91 -25.24 3.57
CA VAL A 64 20.92 -23.81 3.24
C VAL A 64 20.60 -23.58 1.75
N SER A 65 21.11 -24.43 0.87
CA SER A 65 20.82 -24.37 -0.57
C SER A 65 19.34 -24.63 -0.87
N ILE A 66 18.75 -25.64 -0.23
CA ILE A 66 17.31 -25.97 -0.37
C ILE A 66 16.43 -24.83 0.15
N LEU A 67 16.72 -24.30 1.34
CA LEU A 67 15.97 -23.19 1.93
C LEU A 67 16.04 -21.92 1.06
N SER A 68 17.20 -21.66 0.46
CA SER A 68 17.36 -20.50 -0.41
C SER A 68 16.59 -20.64 -1.73
N LEU A 69 16.58 -21.83 -2.33
CA LEU A 69 15.75 -22.11 -3.51
C LEU A 69 14.25 -21.95 -3.19
N ALA A 70 13.80 -22.46 -2.05
CA ALA A 70 12.41 -22.31 -1.59
C ALA A 70 12.03 -20.83 -1.42
N MET A 71 12.91 -20.03 -0.81
CA MET A 71 12.71 -18.58 -0.66
C MET A 71 12.62 -17.87 -2.01
N LEU A 72 13.47 -18.23 -2.98
CA LEU A 72 13.44 -17.68 -4.34
C LEU A 72 12.12 -18.01 -5.05
N ILE A 73 11.66 -19.26 -4.95
CA ILE A 73 10.37 -19.69 -5.51
C ILE A 73 9.24 -18.85 -4.93
N ILE A 74 9.16 -18.73 -3.60
CA ILE A 74 8.15 -17.90 -2.93
C ILE A 74 8.21 -16.45 -3.46
N TRP A 75 9.40 -15.91 -3.68
CA TRP A 75 9.56 -14.55 -4.18
C TRP A 75 9.05 -14.38 -5.62
N ILE A 76 9.26 -15.36 -6.49
CA ILE A 76 8.67 -15.39 -7.83
C ILE A 76 7.13 -15.41 -7.73
N PHE A 77 6.57 -16.25 -6.85
CA PHE A 77 5.12 -16.28 -6.63
C PHE A 77 4.56 -14.92 -6.20
N VAL A 78 5.26 -14.20 -5.31
CA VAL A 78 4.87 -12.85 -4.89
C VAL A 78 4.89 -11.87 -6.06
N ILE A 79 5.93 -11.87 -6.89
CA ILE A 79 6.03 -10.98 -8.06
C ILE A 79 4.89 -11.25 -9.05
N VAL A 80 4.64 -12.52 -9.37
CA VAL A 80 3.53 -12.91 -10.27
C VAL A 80 2.18 -12.52 -9.68
N TRP A 81 2.00 -12.68 -8.36
CA TRP A 81 0.78 -12.27 -7.68
C TRP A 81 0.56 -10.75 -7.76
N VAL A 82 1.60 -9.95 -7.52
CA VAL A 82 1.52 -8.48 -7.63
C VAL A 82 1.19 -8.07 -9.06
N TYR A 83 1.85 -8.66 -10.07
CA TYR A 83 1.57 -8.39 -11.47
C TYR A 83 0.08 -8.60 -11.79
N LYS A 84 -0.45 -9.80 -11.47
CA LYS A 84 -1.86 -10.13 -11.75
C LYS A 84 -2.81 -9.26 -10.94
N ASP A 85 -2.44 -8.89 -9.72
CA ASP A 85 -3.27 -8.04 -8.88
C ASP A 85 -3.34 -6.59 -9.37
N ALA A 86 -2.23 -6.06 -9.87
CA ALA A 86 -2.15 -4.72 -10.45
C ALA A 86 -2.95 -4.61 -11.76
N GLU A 87 -2.80 -5.58 -12.67
CA GLU A 87 -3.58 -5.64 -13.92
C GLU A 87 -5.09 -5.71 -13.66
N ARG A 88 -5.53 -6.50 -12.66
CA ARG A 88 -6.94 -6.57 -12.26
C ARG A 88 -7.50 -5.23 -11.75
N ARG A 89 -6.63 -4.32 -11.30
CA ARG A 89 -6.99 -3.00 -10.78
C ARG A 89 -6.83 -1.89 -11.82
N GLY A 90 -6.50 -2.24 -13.07
CA GLY A 90 -6.27 -1.27 -14.14
C GLY A 90 -4.99 -0.45 -13.98
N MET A 91 -4.04 -0.90 -13.15
CA MET A 91 -2.70 -0.32 -13.04
C MET A 91 -1.72 -1.11 -13.91
N ASN A 92 -0.67 -0.44 -14.42
CA ASN A 92 0.38 -1.09 -15.20
C ASN A 92 1.10 -2.19 -14.37
N GLY A 93 0.80 -3.46 -14.62
CA GLY A 93 1.28 -4.58 -13.81
C GLY A 93 2.79 -4.78 -13.89
N ILE A 94 3.38 -4.53 -15.06
CA ILE A 94 4.83 -4.63 -15.28
C ILE A 94 5.60 -3.66 -14.38
N LEU A 95 5.12 -2.41 -14.25
CA LEU A 95 5.78 -1.40 -13.42
C LEU A 95 5.76 -1.80 -11.94
N TRP A 96 4.62 -2.28 -11.44
CA TRP A 96 4.50 -2.73 -10.05
C TRP A 96 5.30 -3.99 -9.78
N ALA A 97 5.31 -4.95 -10.70
CA ALA A 97 6.14 -6.15 -10.59
C ALA A 97 7.64 -5.82 -10.58
N LEU A 98 8.08 -4.91 -11.46
CA LEU A 98 9.47 -4.44 -11.51
C LEU A 98 9.85 -3.68 -10.23
N LEU A 99 8.94 -2.85 -9.71
CA LEU A 99 9.13 -2.14 -8.45
C LEU A 99 9.30 -3.12 -7.28
N VAL A 100 8.53 -4.20 -7.21
CA VAL A 100 8.66 -5.25 -6.18
C VAL A 100 9.92 -6.09 -6.38
N PHE A 101 10.30 -6.35 -7.64
CA PHE A 101 11.54 -7.06 -7.95
C PHE A 101 12.77 -6.28 -7.48
N ILE A 102 12.87 -4.99 -7.84
CA ILE A 102 13.99 -4.12 -7.49
C ILE A 102 13.93 -3.70 -6.01
N GLY A 103 12.74 -3.34 -5.53
CA GLY A 103 12.50 -2.84 -4.18
C GLY A 103 12.32 -3.94 -3.13
N ASN A 104 12.27 -5.22 -3.52
CA ASN A 104 12.07 -6.36 -2.63
C ASN A 104 10.85 -6.13 -1.68
N LEU A 105 10.98 -6.42 -0.38
CA LEU A 105 9.96 -6.19 0.64
C LEU A 105 9.46 -4.74 0.66
N ILE A 106 10.31 -3.76 0.36
CA ILE A 106 9.92 -2.34 0.34
C ILE A 106 8.98 -2.09 -0.83
N GLY A 107 9.31 -2.60 -2.02
CA GLY A 107 8.42 -2.49 -3.17
C GLY A 107 7.06 -3.14 -2.90
N LEU A 108 7.04 -4.28 -2.20
CA LEU A 108 5.81 -4.95 -1.78
C LEU A 108 5.03 -4.11 -0.75
N LEU A 109 5.70 -3.50 0.21
CA LEU A 109 5.07 -2.63 1.21
C LEU A 109 4.41 -1.41 0.56
N ILE A 110 5.13 -0.74 -0.35
CA ILE A 110 4.60 0.40 -1.12
C ILE A 110 3.39 -0.03 -1.93
N TYR A 111 3.47 -1.18 -2.61
CA TYR A 111 2.34 -1.74 -3.37
C TYR A 111 1.12 -1.95 -2.47
N LEU A 112 1.28 -2.56 -1.30
CA LEU A 112 0.19 -2.83 -0.37
C LEU A 112 -0.45 -1.55 0.20
N ILE A 113 0.35 -0.52 0.49
CA ILE A 113 -0.15 0.78 0.96
C ILE A 113 -1.01 1.43 -0.13
N VAL A 114 -0.48 1.58 -1.35
CA VAL A 114 -1.21 2.20 -2.47
C VAL A 114 -2.47 1.40 -2.81
N ARG A 115 -2.38 0.07 -2.76
CA ARG A 115 -3.53 -0.83 -2.91
C ARG A 115 -4.61 -0.57 -1.85
N SER A 116 -4.23 -0.29 -0.60
CA SER A 116 -5.18 -0.04 0.49
C SER A 116 -5.88 1.31 0.37
N ASP A 117 -5.18 2.33 -0.12
CA ASP A 117 -5.75 3.66 -0.35
C ASP A 117 -6.85 3.61 -1.43
N THR A 118 -6.65 2.84 -2.51
CA THR A 118 -7.73 2.62 -3.50
C THR A 118 -8.96 1.91 -2.93
N ALA A 119 -8.85 1.16 -1.83
CA ALA A 119 -10.00 0.54 -1.16
C ALA A 119 -10.71 1.49 -0.17
N LEU A 120 -10.03 2.56 0.27
CA LEU A 120 -10.57 3.59 1.16
C LEU A 120 -11.08 4.83 0.44
N GLY A 121 -10.77 4.97 -0.86
CA GLY A 121 -11.18 6.11 -1.70
C GLY A 121 -12.69 6.27 -1.91
N GLU A 122 -13.51 5.30 -1.49
CA GLU A 122 -14.98 5.36 -1.48
C GLU A 122 -15.52 5.47 -0.03
N LYS A 123 -14.81 6.20 0.84
CA LYS A 123 -15.43 6.72 2.05
C LYS A 123 -15.34 8.22 1.97
N ASP A 124 -16.41 8.81 1.43
CA ASP A 124 -16.91 10.13 1.76
C ASP A 124 -15.86 10.98 2.50
N THR A 125 -14.88 11.51 1.77
CA THR A 125 -14.44 12.87 2.07
C THR A 125 -15.70 13.70 1.87
N GLY A 126 -16.54 13.70 2.92
CA GLY A 126 -17.54 14.69 3.14
C GLY A 126 -16.78 15.98 3.05
N GLU A 127 -16.90 16.61 1.88
CA GLU A 127 -16.80 18.04 1.70
C GLU A 127 -17.28 18.61 3.03
N ILE A 128 -16.37 19.24 3.78
CA ILE A 128 -16.71 19.93 5.02
C ILE A 128 -17.55 21.12 4.57
N LYS A 129 -18.81 20.85 4.21
CA LYS A 129 -19.81 21.87 3.88
C LYS A 129 -19.94 22.65 5.19
N ALA A 130 -19.45 23.88 5.16
CA ALA A 130 -19.44 24.78 6.31
C ALA A 130 -20.81 24.73 7.02
N PRO A 131 -20.84 24.77 8.37
CA PRO A 131 -22.09 24.74 9.13
C PRO A 131 -22.98 25.90 8.65
N LYS A 132 -24.14 25.55 8.06
CA LYS A 132 -25.11 26.54 7.61
C LYS A 132 -26.04 26.86 8.78
N PRO A 133 -26.36 28.14 9.04
CA PRO A 133 -27.34 28.50 10.05
C PRO A 133 -28.72 27.99 9.63
N CYS A 134 -29.48 27.45 10.57
CA CYS A 134 -30.86 27.04 10.31
C CYS A 134 -31.72 28.27 9.93
N PRO A 135 -32.53 28.22 8.85
CA PRO A 135 -33.34 29.35 8.41
C PRO A 135 -34.46 29.75 9.40
N LYS A 136 -34.78 28.88 10.37
CA LYS A 136 -35.85 29.11 11.35
C LYS A 136 -35.34 29.52 12.73
N CYS A 137 -34.30 28.86 13.24
CA CYS A 137 -33.79 29.07 14.60
C CYS A 137 -32.39 29.68 14.66
N SER A 138 -31.76 29.97 13.51
CA SER A 138 -30.42 30.56 13.38
C SER A 138 -29.26 29.78 14.04
N GLU A 139 -29.54 28.62 14.64
CA GLU A 139 -28.54 27.75 15.23
C GLU A 139 -27.64 27.12 14.13
N PRO A 140 -26.31 27.07 14.31
CA PRO A 140 -25.42 26.39 13.39
C PRO A 140 -25.65 24.87 13.42
N VAL A 141 -26.01 24.28 12.28
CA VAL A 141 -26.24 22.84 12.15
C VAL A 141 -25.32 22.27 11.07
N ALA A 142 -24.79 21.07 11.30
CA ALA A 142 -23.97 20.39 10.30
C ALA A 142 -24.80 20.04 9.05
N ALA A 143 -24.20 20.22 7.87
CA ALA A 143 -24.91 20.11 6.59
C ALA A 143 -25.45 18.71 6.26
N HIS A 144 -25.10 17.67 7.03
CA HIS A 144 -25.56 16.29 6.81
C HIS A 144 -26.87 15.96 7.54
N PHE A 145 -27.36 16.81 8.46
CA PHE A 145 -28.62 16.57 9.16
C PHE A 145 -29.85 16.83 8.26
N ILE A 146 -30.80 15.91 8.26
CA ILE A 146 -32.07 16.02 7.49
C ILE A 146 -33.05 16.97 8.21
N TYR A 147 -33.06 16.93 9.54
CA TYR A 147 -33.90 17.76 10.41
C TYR A 147 -33.04 18.51 11.42
N CYS A 148 -33.41 19.75 11.74
CA CYS A 148 -32.76 20.52 12.80
C CYS A 148 -33.13 19.93 14.17
N PRO A 149 -32.14 19.61 15.04
CA PRO A 149 -32.41 19.04 16.36
C PRO A 149 -33.09 20.01 17.33
N ASN A 150 -32.97 21.33 17.09
CA ASN A 150 -33.50 22.36 17.98
C ASN A 150 -34.92 22.80 17.61
N CYS A 151 -35.27 22.84 16.32
CA CYS A 151 -36.58 23.33 15.86
C CYS A 151 -37.39 22.36 15.00
N GLY A 152 -36.85 21.19 14.67
CA GLY A 152 -37.52 20.18 13.83
C GLY A 152 -37.70 20.56 12.36
N THR A 153 -37.18 21.71 11.91
CA THR A 153 -37.30 22.14 10.52
C THR A 153 -36.46 21.26 9.60
N ARG A 154 -37.01 20.91 8.43
CA ARG A 154 -36.33 20.13 7.41
C ARG A 154 -35.24 20.98 6.74
N LEU A 155 -34.01 20.47 6.72
CA LEU A 155 -32.83 21.15 6.17
C LEU A 155 -32.44 20.64 4.78
N GLN A 156 -32.82 19.41 4.42
CA GLN A 156 -32.50 18.79 3.13
C GLN A 156 -33.73 18.17 2.48
N ASN A 157 -33.77 18.23 1.15
CA ASN A 157 -34.76 17.50 0.37
C ASN A 157 -34.40 16.00 0.37
N ILE A 158 -35.42 15.14 0.37
CA ILE A 158 -35.29 13.68 0.39
C ILE A 158 -36.11 13.14 -0.77
N CYS A 159 -35.62 12.06 -1.39
CA CYS A 159 -36.34 11.39 -2.45
C CYS A 159 -37.63 10.74 -1.89
N PRO A 160 -38.80 10.91 -2.53
CA PRO A 160 -40.06 10.33 -2.06
C PRO A 160 -40.10 8.80 -2.17
N ASN A 161 -39.27 8.20 -3.03
CA ASN A 161 -39.25 6.75 -3.25
C ASN A 161 -38.27 6.05 -2.28
N CYS A 162 -37.03 6.53 -2.14
CA CYS A 162 -36.00 5.84 -1.35
C CYS A 162 -35.62 6.53 -0.02
N GLY A 163 -36.17 7.71 0.29
CA GLY A 163 -35.91 8.44 1.54
C GLY A 163 -34.50 9.00 1.71
N LYS A 164 -33.61 8.87 0.72
CA LYS A 164 -32.24 9.41 0.78
C LYS A 164 -32.20 10.92 0.48
N PRO A 165 -31.25 11.68 1.07
CA PRO A 165 -31.08 13.10 0.79
C PRO A 165 -30.71 13.34 -0.68
N ILE A 166 -31.26 14.41 -1.25
CA ILE A 166 -31.10 14.82 -2.64
C ILE A 166 -30.83 16.33 -2.70
N GLU A 167 -30.00 16.74 -3.66
CA GLU A 167 -29.76 18.15 -3.94
C GLU A 167 -30.84 18.69 -4.91
N GLU A 168 -31.26 19.94 -4.74
CA GLU A 168 -32.38 20.54 -5.50
C GLU A 168 -32.08 20.71 -7.00
N SER A 169 -30.80 20.66 -7.39
CA SER A 169 -30.37 20.74 -8.79
C SER A 169 -30.55 19.42 -9.56
N TRP A 170 -30.80 18.30 -8.88
CA TRP A 170 -30.83 16.98 -9.51
C TRP A 170 -32.20 16.65 -10.11
N GLN A 171 -32.19 16.08 -11.33
CA GLN A 171 -33.40 15.68 -12.06
C GLN A 171 -33.82 14.22 -11.76
N VAL A 172 -32.86 13.39 -11.35
CA VAL A 172 -33.04 11.95 -11.12
C VAL A 172 -32.31 11.57 -9.84
N CYS A 173 -32.92 10.73 -9.01
CA CYS A 173 -32.28 10.24 -7.80
C CYS A 173 -31.15 9.25 -8.17
N PRO A 174 -29.90 9.47 -7.73
CA PRO A 174 -28.78 8.57 -8.04
C PRO A 174 -28.91 7.20 -7.37
N ASN A 175 -29.72 7.10 -6.31
CA ASN A 175 -29.83 5.87 -5.54
C ASN A 175 -30.99 4.96 -5.96
N CYS A 176 -32.06 5.50 -6.55
CA CYS A 176 -33.23 4.71 -6.97
C CYS A 176 -33.67 4.95 -8.41
N GLY A 177 -33.11 5.94 -9.12
CA GLY A 177 -33.48 6.25 -10.50
C GLY A 177 -34.81 6.98 -10.67
N GLU A 178 -35.49 7.36 -9.58
CA GLU A 178 -36.76 8.08 -9.63
C GLU A 178 -36.56 9.51 -10.18
N LYS A 179 -37.48 9.99 -11.02
CA LYS A 179 -37.47 11.38 -11.49
C LYS A 179 -37.94 12.32 -10.37
N LEU A 180 -37.09 13.27 -10.00
CA LEU A 180 -37.38 14.24 -8.96
C LEU A 180 -38.30 15.31 -9.56
N LYS A 181 -39.54 15.39 -9.05
CA LYS A 181 -40.48 16.44 -9.44
C LYS A 181 -40.03 17.75 -8.79
N LYS A 182 -39.84 18.77 -9.62
CA LYS A 182 -39.50 20.13 -9.23
C LYS A 182 -40.69 20.82 -8.57
#